data_AF-A0A3R7X6V9-F1
#
_entry.id   AF-A0A3R7X6V9-F1
#
_cell.length_a   1.000
_cell.length_b   1.000
_cell.length_c   1.000
_cell.angle_alpha   90.00
_cell.angle_beta   90.00
_cell.angle_gamma   90.00
#
_symmetry.space_group_name_H-M   'P 1'
#
loop_
_entity.id
_entity.type
_entity.pdbx_description
1 polymer ?
#
loop_
_entity_poly.entity_id
_entity_poly.type
_entity_poly.pdbx_seq_one_letter_code
_entity_poly.pdbx_strand_id
1 'polypeptide(L)'
;MKERKLDSIYTDNYATMKVVEIGRNMITACELNKLFPKDDLMWNRAVTAGNKLTTIGTTWGIKSVKELSKDESKAVQEFLKNKDKYI
;
A
#
# COMPACT_ATOMS: atom_id res chain seq x y z
N MET A 1 -33.87 21.07 -3.20
CA MET A 1 -32.43 20.76 -3.03
C MET A 1 -32.10 19.62 -3.97
N LYS A 2 -31.13 19.78 -4.89
CA LYS A 2 -30.63 18.64 -5.66
C LYS A 2 -29.77 17.80 -4.72
N GLU A 3 -30.10 16.52 -4.54
CA GLU A 3 -29.17 15.55 -3.99
C GLU A 3 -27.87 15.64 -4.79
N ARG A 4 -26.77 15.96 -4.11
CA ARG A 4 -25.44 15.78 -4.70
C ARG A 4 -25.25 14.28 -4.81
N LYS A 5 -25.41 13.73 -6.03
CA LYS A 5 -24.76 12.47 -6.36
C LYS A 5 -23.28 12.61 -5.99
N LEU A 6 -22.77 11.63 -5.26
CA LEU A 6 -21.35 11.49 -4.97
C LEU A 6 -20.66 11.13 -6.30
N ASP A 7 -20.58 12.08 -7.22
CA ASP A 7 -20.16 11.84 -8.60
C ASP A 7 -18.63 11.69 -8.70
N SER A 8 -18.24 10.48 -9.11
CA SER A 8 -17.27 10.20 -10.17
C SER A 8 -15.76 10.22 -9.87
N ILE A 9 -15.17 11.10 -9.04
CA ILE A 9 -13.69 11.13 -8.97
C ILE A 9 -13.05 10.09 -8.03
N TYR A 10 -13.79 9.63 -7.01
CA TYR A 10 -13.31 8.63 -6.04
C TYR A 10 -13.76 7.20 -6.38
N THR A 11 -14.74 7.05 -7.28
CA THR A 11 -15.31 5.77 -7.70
C THR A 11 -14.49 5.10 -8.81
N ASP A 12 -13.78 5.88 -9.61
CA ASP A 12 -13.24 5.41 -10.90
C ASP A 12 -12.08 4.41 -10.76
N ASN A 13 -11.54 4.20 -9.56
CA ASN A 13 -10.70 3.02 -9.31
C ASN A 13 -10.66 2.60 -7.83
N TYR A 14 -11.77 2.08 -7.32
CA TYR A 14 -11.85 1.48 -5.97
C TYR A 14 -10.69 0.50 -5.69
N ALA A 15 -10.28 -0.28 -6.69
CA ALA A 15 -9.14 -1.21 -6.56
C ALA A 15 -7.81 -0.47 -6.33
N THR A 16 -7.51 0.57 -7.11
CA THR A 16 -6.34 1.44 -6.90
C THR A 16 -6.35 2.08 -5.53
N MET A 17 -7.49 2.61 -5.08
CA MET A 17 -7.59 3.20 -3.75
C MET A 17 -7.32 2.17 -2.65
N LYS A 18 -7.75 0.92 -2.81
CA LYS A 18 -7.41 -0.16 -1.89
C LYS A 18 -5.93 -0.51 -1.89
N VAL A 19 -5.27 -0.46 -3.05
CA VAL A 19 -3.81 -0.65 -3.13
C VAL A 19 -3.07 0.49 -2.42
N VAL A 20 -3.48 1.74 -2.63
CA VAL A 20 -2.93 2.91 -1.93
C VAL A 20 -3.13 2.79 -0.42
N GLU A 21 -4.31 2.37 0.02
CA GLU A 21 -4.62 2.13 1.44
C GLU A 21 -3.69 1.07 2.05
N ILE A 22 -3.47 -0.04 1.35
CA ILE A 22 -2.51 -1.08 1.77
C ILE A 22 -1.10 -0.48 1.93
N GLY A 23 -0.64 0.30 0.95
CA GLY A 23 0.67 0.94 1.00
C GLY A 23 0.85 1.85 2.22
N ARG A 24 -0.17 2.67 2.54
CA ARG A 24 -0.15 3.56 3.72
C ARG A 24 -0.13 2.77 5.04
N ASN A 25 -0.93 1.72 5.13
CA ASN A 25 -1.00 0.92 6.35
C ASN A 25 0.29 0.12 6.56
N MET A 26 0.95 -0.33 5.49
CA MET A 26 2.27 -0.95 5.57
C MET A 26 3.31 0.00 6.14
N ILE A 27 3.40 1.23 5.62
CA ILE A 27 4.34 2.24 6.11
C ILE A 27 4.07 2.54 7.59
N THR A 28 2.80 2.74 7.95
CA THR A 28 2.39 2.99 9.34
C THR A 28 2.81 1.83 10.26
N ALA A 29 2.62 0.58 9.84
CA ALA A 29 3.03 -0.58 10.63
C ALA A 29 4.56 -0.68 10.79
N CYS A 30 5.33 -0.24 9.78
CA CYS A 30 6.78 -0.14 9.86
C CYS A 30 7.21 0.95 10.87
N GLU A 31 6.62 2.14 10.81
CA GLU A 31 6.95 3.25 11.74
C GLU A 31 6.56 2.95 13.19
N LEU A 32 5.46 2.21 13.40
CA LEU A 32 5.06 1.74 14.72
C LEU A 32 5.87 0.53 15.22
N ASN A 33 6.93 0.12 14.51
CA ASN A 33 7.72 -1.08 14.82
C ASN A 33 6.86 -2.36 14.98
N LYS A 34 5.77 -2.46 14.22
CA LYS A 34 4.92 -3.66 14.21
C LYS A 34 5.28 -4.62 13.08
N LEU A 35 5.68 -4.09 11.92
CA LEU A 35 6.08 -4.84 10.74
C LEU A 35 7.62 -4.87 10.64
N PHE A 36 8.22 -6.07 10.64
CA PHE A 36 9.67 -6.31 10.59
C PHE A 36 10.54 -5.51 11.60
N PRO A 37 10.21 -5.46 12.91
CA PRO A 37 10.90 -4.58 13.88
C PRO A 37 12.37 -4.93 14.18
N LYS A 38 12.83 -6.10 13.76
CA LYS A 38 14.20 -6.59 14.00
C LYS A 38 14.91 -7.00 12.70
N ASP A 39 14.30 -6.70 11.56
CA ASP A 39 14.81 -7.04 10.24
C ASP A 39 14.81 -5.77 9.39
N ASP A 40 15.88 -4.99 9.53
CA ASP A 40 16.04 -3.70 8.84
C ASP A 40 16.00 -3.85 7.32
N LEU A 41 16.45 -4.99 6.80
CA LEU A 41 16.40 -5.26 5.36
C LEU A 41 14.94 -5.37 4.91
N MET A 42 14.15 -6.22 5.56
CA MET A 42 12.74 -6.38 5.22
C MET A 42 11.90 -5.16 5.56
N TRP A 43 12.24 -4.42 6.61
CA TRP A 43 11.63 -3.14 6.95
C TRP A 43 11.80 -2.13 5.82
N ASN A 44 13.03 -1.97 5.32
CA ASN A 44 13.32 -1.09 4.18
C ASN A 44 12.57 -1.51 2.91
N ARG A 45 12.48 -2.83 2.65
CA ARG A 45 11.69 -3.36 1.53
C ARG A 45 10.20 -3.08 1.70
N ALA A 46 9.65 -3.21 2.90
CA ALA A 46 8.25 -2.94 3.19
C ALA A 46 7.91 -1.46 3.00
N VAL A 47 8.74 -0.54 3.50
CA VAL A 47 8.57 0.91 3.30
C VAL A 47 8.69 1.29 1.83
N THR A 48 9.68 0.74 1.12
CA THR A 48 9.85 0.97 -0.33
C THR A 48 8.64 0.47 -1.12
N ALA A 49 8.16 -0.73 -0.82
CA ALA A 49 6.95 -1.28 -1.43
C ALA A 49 5.74 -0.40 -1.14
N GLY A 50 5.54 -0.01 0.12
CA GLY A 50 4.46 0.90 0.54
C GLY A 50 4.47 2.20 -0.26
N ASN A 51 5.62 2.86 -0.37
CA ASN A 51 5.76 4.09 -1.15
C ASN A 51 5.37 3.85 -2.62
N LYS A 52 5.87 2.79 -3.26
CA LYS A 52 5.49 2.44 -4.63
C LYS A 52 3.97 2.24 -4.76
N LEU A 53 3.35 1.48 -3.86
CA LEU A 53 1.89 1.24 -3.87
C LEU A 53 1.09 2.55 -3.73
N THR A 54 1.55 3.51 -2.92
CA THR A 54 0.87 4.81 -2.78
C THR A 54 0.91 5.68 -4.04
N THR A 55 1.82 5.39 -4.97
CA THR A 55 1.96 6.12 -6.24
C THR A 55 1.24 5.46 -7.41
N ILE A 56 0.60 4.30 -7.21
CA ILE A 56 -0.12 3.61 -8.29
C ILE A 56 -1.25 4.50 -8.83
N GLY A 57 -1.42 4.53 -10.15
CA GLY A 57 -2.38 5.41 -10.83
C GLY A 57 -1.90 6.85 -11.03
N THR A 58 -0.71 7.22 -10.56
CA THR A 58 -0.08 8.51 -10.89
C THR A 58 0.72 8.43 -12.20
N THR A 59 0.95 9.57 -12.83
CA THR A 59 1.71 9.66 -14.10
C THR A 59 3.11 9.05 -13.98
N TRP A 60 3.79 9.27 -12.85
CA TRP A 60 5.18 8.88 -12.62
C TRP A 60 5.36 7.68 -11.67
N GLY A 61 4.28 7.16 -11.10
CA GLY A 61 4.31 5.98 -10.24
C GLY A 61 4.26 4.66 -10.99
N ILE A 62 4.27 3.56 -10.23
CA ILE A 62 4.15 2.20 -10.78
C ILE A 62 2.83 2.04 -11.56
N LYS A 63 2.87 1.27 -12.65
CA LYS A 63 1.68 0.94 -13.44
C LYS A 63 1.05 -0.35 -12.96
N SER A 64 1.84 -1.25 -12.39
CA SER A 64 1.37 -2.52 -11.84
C SER A 64 2.15 -2.96 -10.61
N VAL A 65 1.50 -3.72 -9.74
CA VAL A 65 2.14 -4.42 -8.61
C VAL A 65 3.24 -5.41 -9.06
N LYS A 66 3.26 -5.79 -10.34
CA LYS A 66 4.32 -6.63 -10.92
C LYS A 66 5.68 -5.92 -11.01
N GLU A 67 5.72 -4.59 -10.90
CA GLU A 67 6.96 -3.81 -10.87
C GLU A 67 7.63 -3.81 -9.48
N LEU A 68 7.00 -4.42 -8.49
CA LEU A 68 7.63 -4.69 -7.21
C LEU A 68 8.73 -5.75 -7.39
N SER A 69 9.85 -5.56 -6.69
CA SER A 69 10.87 -6.60 -6.62
C SER A 69 10.34 -7.84 -5.89
N LYS A 70 11.06 -8.97 -5.99
CA LYS A 70 10.66 -10.22 -5.31
C LYS A 70 10.55 -10.02 -3.79
N ASP A 71 11.47 -9.27 -3.20
CA ASP A 71 11.48 -9.07 -1.74
C ASP A 71 10.47 -8.03 -1.29
N GLU A 72 10.22 -6.98 -2.09
CA GLU A 72 9.09 -6.06 -1.88
C GLU A 72 7.76 -6.80 -1.93
N SER A 73 7.59 -7.70 -2.91
CA SER A 73 6.39 -8.52 -3.03
C SER A 73 6.18 -9.44 -1.82
N LYS A 74 7.26 -10.05 -1.29
CA LYS A 74 7.20 -10.84 -0.06
C LYS A 74 6.78 -9.99 1.14
N ALA A 75 7.32 -8.79 1.27
CA ALA A 75 6.96 -7.87 2.35
C ALA A 75 5.47 -7.49 2.30
N VAL A 76 4.94 -7.22 1.10
CA VAL A 76 3.50 -6.97 0.89
C VAL A 76 2.66 -8.20 1.26
N GLN A 77 3.08 -9.40 0.84
CA GLN A 77 2.35 -10.64 1.17
C GLN A 77 2.31 -10.91 2.68
N GLU A 78 3.42 -10.68 3.38
CA GLU A 78 3.49 -10.84 4.84
C GLU A 78 2.54 -9.88 5.55
N PHE A 79 2.51 -8.62 5.11
CA PHE A 79 1.56 -7.64 5.61
C PHE A 79 0.11 -8.05 5.37
N LEU A 80 -0.23 -8.50 4.16
CA LEU A 80 -1.59 -8.90 3.81
C LEU A 80 -2.07 -10.13 4.59
N LYS A 81 -1.18 -11.11 4.85
CA LYS A 81 -1.50 -12.29 5.66
C LYS A 81 -1.82 -11.95 7.11
N ASN A 82 -1.15 -10.94 7.66
CA ASN A 82 -1.28 -10.55 9.06
C ASN A 82 -1.94 -9.17 9.23
N LYS A 83 -2.73 -8.73 8.24
CA LYS A 83 -3.26 -7.36 8.17
C LYS A 83 -3.99 -6.94 9.45
N ASP A 84 -4.81 -7.84 9.99
CA ASP A 84 -5.62 -7.61 11.20
C ASP A 84 -4.79 -7.45 12.49
N LYS A 85 -3.51 -7.83 12.46
CA LYS A 85 -2.58 -7.65 13.58
C LYS A 85 -1.95 -6.25 13.59
N TYR A 86 -1.92 -5.57 12.45
CA TYR A 86 -1.18 -4.32 12.26
C TYR A 86 -2.06 -3.07 12.31
N ILE A 87 -3.30 -3.21 11.88
CA ILE A 87 -4.32 -2.14 11.78
C ILE A 87 -5.15 -2.09 13.05
#